data_AF-A0A2G6TKB7-F1
#
_entry.id   AF-A0A2G6TKB7-F1
#
_cell.length_a   1.000
_cell.length_b   1.000
_cell.length_c   1.000
_cell.angle_alpha   90.00
_cell.angle_beta   90.00
_cell.angle_gamma   90.00
#
_symmetry.space_group_name_H-M   'P 1'
#
loop_
_entity.id
_entity.type
_entity.pdbx_description
1 polymer ?
#
loop_
_entity_poly.entity_id
_entity_poly.type
_entity_poly.pdbx_seq_one_letter_code
_entity_poly.pdbx_strand_id
1 'polypeptide(L)'
;MKNTIFIIVLCLFILGCEKKDGLELEIINKSILSLIPDTKNLYNNMDDSLTNYKSKTIIVFKLTNYDSKSYFFNLNYFGKLYSNLDGLTINQATIYFYKEERNKEEKVKVRYGHPNFNFKPNSIASDKNARVLKMLNYSSTTTNENLNFNNSSFIIHSNETLYFEGFVNLPYGDPIQNAHVDFDKNTKYSAEITMFSDSTNYKKMLSRPILKTIQKNGYEVYHGVIKSKNRVPVEFIE
;
A
#
# COMPACT_ATOMS: atom_id res chain seq x y z
N MET A 1 19.92 -50.60 18.85
CA MET A 1 18.49 -50.29 18.59
C MET A 1 18.02 -49.00 19.25
N LYS A 2 18.40 -48.67 20.50
CA LYS A 2 18.02 -47.38 21.15
C LYS A 2 18.48 -46.13 20.36
N ASN A 3 19.69 -46.14 19.80
CA ASN A 3 20.19 -44.99 19.02
C ASN A 3 19.49 -44.82 17.67
N THR A 4 18.93 -45.88 17.10
CA THR A 4 18.23 -45.85 15.81
C THR A 4 16.85 -45.20 15.93
N ILE A 5 16.17 -45.40 17.06
CA ILE A 5 14.87 -44.75 17.35
C ILE A 5 15.04 -43.23 17.53
N PHE A 6 16.14 -42.80 18.16
CA PHE A 6 16.42 -41.38 18.37
C PHE A 6 16.64 -40.62 17.05
N ILE A 7 17.30 -41.24 16.07
CA ILE A 7 17.51 -40.67 14.72
C ILE A 7 16.19 -40.54 13.96
N ILE A 8 15.31 -41.54 14.06
CA ILE A 8 13.99 -41.50 13.38
C ILE A 8 13.10 -40.39 13.97
N VAL A 9 13.09 -40.25 15.30
CA VAL A 9 12.34 -39.17 15.96
C VAL A 9 12.92 -37.80 15.60
N LEU A 10 14.25 -37.65 15.55
CA LEU A 10 14.88 -36.40 15.14
C LEU A 10 14.55 -36.03 13.68
N CYS A 11 14.56 -36.99 12.75
CA CYS A 11 14.19 -36.78 11.34
C CYS A 11 12.72 -36.35 11.17
N LEU A 12 11.81 -36.84 12.02
CA LEU A 12 10.40 -36.46 11.99
C LEU A 12 10.17 -35.00 12.42
N PHE A 13 11.02 -34.45 13.31
CA PHE A 13 10.95 -33.04 13.68
C PHE A 13 11.44 -32.07 12.59
N ILE A 14 12.30 -32.52 11.66
CA ILE A 14 12.83 -31.69 10.57
C ILE A 14 11.87 -31.61 9.39
N LEU A 15 10.98 -32.59 9.23
CA LEU A 15 10.00 -32.65 8.14
C LEU A 15 8.70 -31.87 8.41
N GLY A 16 8.50 -31.37 9.64
CA GLY A 16 7.27 -30.69 10.06
C GLY A 16 7.24 -29.18 9.81
N CYS A 17 8.29 -28.58 9.27
CA CYS A 17 8.27 -27.15 8.93
C CYS A 17 7.61 -26.98 7.56
N GLU A 18 6.32 -26.66 7.52
CA GLU A 18 5.68 -26.19 6.29
C GLU A 18 6.44 -24.95 5.81
N LYS A 19 7.19 -25.12 4.73
CA LYS A 19 7.86 -24.00 4.09
C LYS A 19 6.77 -23.19 3.41
N LYS A 20 6.56 -21.97 3.88
CA LYS A 20 5.78 -20.99 3.13
C LYS A 20 6.50 -20.74 1.81
N ASP A 21 5.75 -20.67 0.73
CA ASP A 21 6.26 -20.32 -0.60
C ASP A 21 5.47 -19.11 -1.13
N GLY A 22 6.08 -18.36 -2.04
CA GLY A 22 5.50 -17.18 -2.67
C GLY A 22 5.73 -15.86 -1.93
N LEU A 23 5.05 -14.84 -2.45
CA LEU A 23 5.04 -13.49 -1.92
C LEU A 23 3.79 -13.27 -1.06
N GLU A 24 3.98 -12.80 0.18
CA GLU A 24 2.92 -12.54 1.14
C GLU A 24 2.92 -11.06 1.53
N LEU A 25 1.79 -10.40 1.30
CA LEU A 25 1.54 -9.02 1.74
C LEU A 25 0.73 -9.04 3.04
N GLU A 26 1.10 -8.22 4.01
CA GLU A 26 0.44 -8.15 5.31
C GLU A 26 0.29 -6.71 5.79
N ILE A 27 -0.91 -6.35 6.27
CA ILE A 27 -1.17 -5.08 6.96
C ILE A 27 -0.75 -5.25 8.42
N ILE A 28 0.12 -4.38 8.91
CA ILE A 28 0.60 -4.42 10.31
C ILE A 28 -0.36 -3.69 11.25
N ASN A 29 -1.03 -2.64 10.76
CA ASN A 29 -2.05 -1.92 11.52
C ASN A 29 -3.16 -2.86 11.98
N LYS A 30 -3.77 -2.53 13.12
CA LYS A 30 -4.97 -3.22 13.62
C LYS A 30 -6.25 -2.65 13.04
N SER A 31 -6.28 -1.36 12.74
CA SER A 31 -7.42 -0.64 12.18
C SER A 31 -6.95 0.56 11.35
N ILE A 32 -7.88 1.12 10.57
CA ILE A 32 -7.72 2.41 9.88
C ILE A 32 -8.79 3.36 10.42
N LEU A 33 -8.41 4.58 10.76
CA LEU A 33 -9.35 5.57 11.30
C LEU A 33 -10.06 6.33 10.17
N SER A 34 -11.33 6.65 10.39
CA SER A 34 -12.12 7.57 9.58
C SER A 34 -12.89 8.51 10.49
N LEU A 35 -13.00 9.79 10.13
CA LEU A 35 -13.99 10.65 10.79
C LEU A 35 -15.41 10.14 10.47
N ILE A 36 -16.34 10.39 11.37
CA ILE A 36 -17.76 10.26 11.08
C ILE A 36 -18.10 11.24 9.94
N PRO A 37 -18.68 10.78 8.81
CA PRO A 37 -19.06 11.66 7.72
C PRO A 37 -20.11 12.68 8.18
N ASP A 38 -19.76 13.96 8.24
CA ASP A 38 -20.72 15.05 8.46
C ASP A 38 -21.39 15.45 7.14
N THR A 39 -22.70 15.18 7.04
CA THR A 39 -23.51 15.45 5.86
C THR A 39 -23.67 16.94 5.54
N LYS A 40 -23.39 17.85 6.48
CA LYS A 40 -23.63 19.30 6.31
C LYS A 40 -22.42 20.09 5.81
N ASN A 41 -21.20 19.57 5.96
CA ASN A 41 -19.96 20.34 5.72
C ASN A 41 -18.89 19.60 4.88
N LEU A 42 -19.25 18.49 4.21
CA LEU A 42 -18.33 17.61 3.46
C LEU A 42 -17.31 18.33 2.55
N TYR A 43 -17.61 19.54 2.07
CA TYR A 43 -16.86 20.16 0.98
C TYR A 43 -16.38 21.60 1.23
N ASN A 44 -16.80 22.25 2.32
CA ASN A 44 -16.53 23.68 2.56
C ASN A 44 -15.45 23.97 3.60
N ASN A 45 -15.05 22.98 4.42
CA ASN A 45 -14.14 23.19 5.56
C ASN A 45 -12.80 22.44 5.45
N MET A 46 -12.40 22.00 4.25
CA MET A 46 -11.14 21.24 4.09
C MET A 46 -9.87 22.10 4.04
N ASP A 47 -10.02 23.42 3.95
CA ASP A 47 -8.89 24.35 3.93
C ASP A 47 -8.38 24.68 5.34
N ASP A 48 -9.12 24.31 6.40
CA ASP A 48 -8.73 24.63 7.76
C ASP A 48 -8.32 23.44 8.63
N SER A 49 -7.26 23.73 9.34
CA SER A 49 -6.39 22.93 10.17
C SER A 49 -7.08 22.08 11.27
N LEU A 50 -6.36 21.05 11.72
CA LEU A 50 -6.66 20.19 12.88
C LEU A 50 -7.61 19.00 12.66
N THR A 51 -8.83 19.18 12.13
CA THR A 51 -9.83 18.08 12.09
C THR A 51 -9.41 16.96 11.13
N ASN A 52 -8.88 17.32 9.96
CA ASN A 52 -8.32 16.38 8.97
C ASN A 52 -7.07 15.61 9.46
N TYR A 53 -6.42 16.05 10.54
CA TYR A 53 -5.28 15.29 11.10
C TYR A 53 -5.73 14.23 12.12
N LYS A 54 -6.96 14.31 12.64
CA LYS A 54 -7.45 13.37 13.66
C LYS A 54 -7.67 11.96 13.11
N SER A 55 -8.22 11.82 11.91
CA SER A 55 -8.39 10.52 11.24
C SER A 55 -7.20 10.12 10.39
N LYS A 56 -6.11 10.90 10.43
CA LYS A 56 -4.86 10.53 9.77
C LYS A 56 -4.35 9.21 10.33
N THR A 57 -4.29 8.20 9.48
CA THR A 57 -3.69 6.91 9.81
C THR A 57 -2.41 6.73 9.00
N ILE A 58 -1.28 6.52 9.68
CA ILE A 58 -0.08 5.99 9.05
C ILE A 58 -0.26 4.47 8.95
N ILE A 59 -0.32 3.98 7.72
CA ILE A 59 -0.50 2.56 7.43
C ILE A 59 0.86 1.97 7.15
N VAL A 60 1.23 0.96 7.92
CA VAL A 60 2.43 0.15 7.79
C VAL A 60 2.03 -1.24 7.28
N PHE A 61 2.76 -1.71 6.29
CA PHE A 61 2.55 -3.02 5.68
C PHE A 61 3.88 -3.63 5.27
N LYS A 62 3.92 -4.95 5.15
CA LYS A 62 5.14 -5.65 4.74
C LYS A 62 4.88 -6.61 3.59
N LEU A 63 5.87 -6.73 2.73
CA LEU A 63 5.95 -7.77 1.70
C LEU A 63 7.05 -8.73 2.10
N THR A 64 6.70 -10.01 2.25
CA THR A 64 7.66 -11.08 2.54
C THR A 64 7.79 -11.98 1.33
N ASN A 65 9.02 -12.25 0.91
CA ASN A 65 9.32 -13.22 -0.14
C ASN A 65 9.82 -14.51 0.50
N TYR A 66 9.01 -15.56 0.51
CA TYR A 66 9.43 -16.87 1.04
C TYR A 66 10.08 -17.76 -0.03
N ASP A 67 10.08 -17.33 -1.30
CA ASP A 67 10.71 -18.09 -2.37
C ASP A 67 12.24 -18.05 -2.28
N SER A 68 12.88 -19.03 -2.92
CA SER A 68 14.34 -19.07 -3.07
C SER A 68 14.88 -18.04 -4.07
N LYS A 69 14.02 -17.40 -4.86
CA LYS A 69 14.36 -16.47 -5.94
C LYS A 69 14.06 -15.02 -5.56
N SER A 70 14.74 -14.09 -6.25
CA SER A 70 14.55 -12.66 -6.03
C SER A 70 13.68 -12.06 -7.14
N TYR A 71 12.85 -11.08 -6.79
CA TYR A 71 11.91 -10.45 -7.70
C TYR A 71 12.21 -8.97 -7.92
N PHE A 72 12.05 -8.53 -9.16
CA PHE A 72 11.99 -7.11 -9.52
C PHE A 72 10.53 -6.70 -9.72
N PHE A 73 10.07 -5.71 -8.96
CA PHE A 73 8.74 -5.12 -9.05
C PHE A 73 8.77 -3.87 -9.91
N ASN A 74 7.97 -3.86 -10.98
CA ASN A 74 7.81 -2.71 -11.85
C ASN A 74 6.48 -2.00 -11.57
N LEU A 75 6.52 -0.96 -10.75
CA LEU A 75 5.34 -0.15 -10.43
C LEU A 75 5.03 0.80 -11.58
N ASN A 76 4.46 0.26 -12.66
CA ASN A 76 4.09 1.04 -13.84
C ASN A 76 2.64 1.53 -13.74
N TYR A 77 2.48 2.78 -13.34
CA TYR A 77 1.19 3.47 -13.19
C TYR A 77 0.55 3.87 -14.53
N PHE A 78 1.26 3.73 -15.66
CA PHE A 78 0.68 3.87 -17.00
C PHE A 78 0.35 2.51 -17.62
N GLY A 79 0.53 1.44 -16.85
CA GLY A 79 0.19 0.08 -17.22
C GLY A 79 -1.32 -0.18 -17.17
N LYS A 80 -1.76 -1.19 -17.93
CA LYS A 80 -3.18 -1.59 -17.96
C LYS A 80 -3.66 -2.09 -16.59
N LEU A 81 -2.75 -2.64 -15.78
CA LEU A 81 -3.10 -3.09 -14.43
C LEU A 81 -3.45 -1.92 -13.52
N TYR A 82 -2.77 -0.76 -13.66
CA TYR A 82 -3.05 0.41 -12.83
C TYR A 82 -4.34 1.14 -13.23
N SER A 83 -4.63 1.26 -14.53
CA SER A 83 -5.80 2.02 -15.02
C SER A 83 -7.14 1.47 -14.54
N ASN A 84 -7.17 0.24 -14.03
CA ASN A 84 -8.35 -0.43 -13.53
C ASN A 84 -8.47 -0.40 -11.99
N LEU A 85 -7.51 0.23 -11.29
CA LEU A 85 -7.56 0.35 -9.83
C LEU A 85 -8.43 1.55 -9.44
N ASP A 86 -9.54 1.26 -8.79
CA ASP A 86 -10.55 2.19 -8.24
C ASP A 86 -10.43 2.34 -6.71
N GLY A 87 -9.26 1.98 -6.16
CA GLY A 87 -8.92 2.12 -4.74
C GLY A 87 -8.12 3.39 -4.48
N LEU A 88 -7.78 3.65 -3.22
CA LEU A 88 -6.98 4.79 -2.79
C LEU A 88 -5.50 4.45 -2.86
N THR A 89 -4.74 5.10 -3.75
CA THR A 89 -3.29 4.86 -3.87
C THR A 89 -2.54 5.46 -2.68
N ILE A 90 -1.71 4.63 -2.03
CA ILE A 90 -0.79 5.04 -0.97
C ILE A 90 0.61 4.48 -1.25
N ASN A 91 1.57 5.38 -1.51
CA ASN A 91 2.94 4.97 -1.83
C ASN A 91 2.93 3.90 -2.94
N GLN A 92 3.54 2.73 -2.70
CA GLN A 92 3.69 1.62 -3.65
C GLN A 92 2.50 0.64 -3.66
N ALA A 93 1.38 1.01 -3.04
CA ALA A 93 0.21 0.15 -2.88
C ALA A 93 -1.10 0.91 -3.14
N THR A 94 -2.19 0.16 -3.21
CA THR A 94 -3.56 0.66 -3.32
C THR A 94 -4.41 0.02 -2.23
N ILE A 95 -5.13 0.85 -1.48
CA ILE A 95 -6.10 0.40 -0.49
C ILE A 95 -7.48 0.29 -1.14
N TYR A 96 -8.14 -0.83 -0.89
CA TYR A 96 -9.55 -1.03 -1.18
C TYR A 96 -10.35 -1.10 0.11
N PHE A 97 -11.56 -0.57 0.06
CA PHE A 97 -12.50 -0.62 1.17
C PHE A 97 -13.67 -1.52 0.82
N TYR A 98 -14.11 -2.32 1.77
CA TYR A 98 -15.19 -3.27 1.63
C TYR A 98 -16.25 -3.01 2.68
N LYS A 99 -17.50 -2.95 2.23
CA LYS A 99 -18.68 -2.93 3.07
C LYS A 99 -18.98 -4.35 3.53
N GLU A 100 -19.09 -4.54 4.84
CA GLU A 100 -19.43 -5.83 5.45
C GLU A 100 -20.94 -5.94 5.63
N GLU A 101 -21.66 -6.46 4.64
CA GLU A 101 -23.08 -6.79 4.75
C GLU A 101 -23.30 -8.29 4.77
N ARG A 102 -24.40 -8.72 5.41
CA ARG A 102 -24.80 -10.11 5.66
C ARG A 102 -24.54 -11.03 4.45
N ASN A 103 -23.35 -11.65 4.43
CA ASN A 103 -22.83 -12.60 3.42
C ASN A 103 -22.45 -12.03 2.04
N LYS A 104 -22.30 -10.70 1.91
CA LYS A 104 -21.78 -10.07 0.69
C LYS A 104 -20.80 -8.95 1.04
N GLU A 105 -19.64 -9.02 0.41
CA GLU A 105 -18.64 -7.95 0.47
C GLU A 105 -18.83 -7.08 -0.76
N GLU A 106 -19.18 -5.81 -0.55
CA GLU A 106 -19.29 -4.84 -1.62
C GLU A 106 -18.10 -3.88 -1.56
N LYS A 107 -17.42 -3.72 -2.70
CA LYS A 107 -16.31 -2.79 -2.82
C LYS A 107 -16.83 -1.35 -2.80
N VAL A 108 -16.33 -0.54 -1.88
CA VAL A 108 -16.68 0.88 -1.77
C VAL A 108 -15.93 1.67 -2.84
N LYS A 109 -16.65 2.55 -3.53
CA LYS A 109 -16.09 3.38 -4.59
C LYS A 109 -15.26 4.53 -4.00
N VAL A 110 -14.03 4.68 -4.47
CA VAL A 110 -13.21 5.88 -4.24
C VAL A 110 -13.50 6.89 -5.35
N ARG A 111 -13.77 8.14 -4.97
CA ARG A 111 -14.09 9.22 -5.91
C ARG A 111 -12.93 10.20 -5.98
N TYR A 112 -12.37 10.34 -7.18
CA TYR A 112 -11.27 11.24 -7.47
C TYR A 112 -11.76 12.55 -8.08
N GLY A 113 -11.07 13.65 -7.75
CA GLY A 113 -11.37 14.97 -8.29
C GLY A 113 -12.35 15.73 -7.40
N HIS A 114 -11.89 16.87 -6.90
CA HIS A 114 -12.66 17.72 -6.01
C HIS A 114 -12.89 19.11 -6.65
N PRO A 115 -14.13 19.66 -6.65
CA PRO A 115 -14.43 20.92 -7.34
C PRO A 115 -13.78 22.19 -6.78
N ASN A 116 -13.25 22.19 -5.54
CA ASN A 116 -12.83 23.41 -4.85
C ASN A 116 -11.33 23.49 -4.51
N PHE A 117 -10.53 22.57 -5.03
CA PHE A 117 -9.08 22.69 -4.90
C PHE A 117 -8.55 23.67 -5.95
N ASN A 118 -8.61 24.97 -5.64
CA ASN A 118 -7.96 26.04 -6.39
C ASN A 118 -6.43 25.92 -6.28
N PHE A 119 -5.86 24.82 -6.76
CA PHE A 119 -4.42 24.60 -6.73
C PHE A 119 -3.77 25.13 -8.01
N LYS A 120 -2.78 26.01 -7.82
CA LYS A 120 -1.83 26.36 -8.88
C LYS A 120 -0.93 25.13 -9.14
N PRO A 121 -1.01 24.48 -10.32
CA PRO A 121 -0.33 23.21 -10.60
C PRO A 121 1.19 23.23 -10.34
N ASN A 122 1.81 24.40 -10.52
CA ASN A 122 3.27 24.57 -10.42
C ASN A 122 3.80 24.63 -8.97
N SER A 123 2.94 24.75 -7.96
CA SER A 123 3.35 24.81 -6.53
C SER A 123 3.39 23.45 -5.83
N ILE A 124 2.73 22.43 -6.40
CA ILE A 124 2.56 21.11 -5.76
C ILE A 124 3.79 20.20 -5.96
N ALA A 125 4.48 20.29 -7.09
CA ALA A 125 5.58 19.37 -7.37
C ALA A 125 6.76 19.53 -6.38
N SER A 126 7.05 20.76 -5.96
CA SER A 126 8.10 21.04 -4.96
C SER A 126 7.66 20.78 -3.51
N ASP A 127 6.36 20.81 -3.20
CA ASP A 127 5.85 20.67 -1.83
C ASP A 127 5.22 19.30 -1.53
N LYS A 128 5.01 18.45 -2.55
CA LYS A 128 4.41 17.11 -2.37
C LYS A 128 5.22 16.26 -1.41
N ASN A 129 6.55 16.19 -1.56
CA ASN A 129 7.39 15.37 -0.68
C ASN A 129 7.38 15.91 0.76
N ALA A 130 7.53 17.23 0.94
CA ALA A 130 7.50 17.86 2.26
C ALA A 130 6.16 17.60 2.96
N ARG A 131 5.05 17.68 2.24
CA ARG A 131 3.72 17.37 2.76
C ARG A 131 3.54 15.87 3.05
N VAL A 132 4.02 14.96 2.20
CA VAL A 132 4.03 13.51 2.49
C VAL A 132 4.81 13.23 3.77
N LEU A 133 6.03 13.79 3.91
CA LEU A 133 6.85 13.67 5.10
C LEU A 133 6.12 14.16 6.35
N LYS A 134 5.50 15.35 6.27
CA LYS A 134 4.69 15.91 7.37
C LYS A 134 3.54 14.98 7.75
N MET A 135 2.84 14.40 6.78
CA MET A 135 1.75 13.46 7.03
C MET A 135 2.25 12.16 7.67
N LEU A 136 3.43 11.68 7.27
CA LEU A 136 4.11 10.54 7.88
C LEU A 136 4.81 10.87 9.23
N ASN A 137 4.70 12.11 9.73
CA ASN A 137 5.38 12.59 10.95
C ASN A 137 6.93 12.59 10.86
N TYR A 138 7.49 12.71 9.67
CA TYR A 138 8.93 12.91 9.49
C TYR A 138 9.32 14.38 9.49
N SER A 139 10.54 14.66 9.96
CA SER A 139 11.16 15.96 9.81
C SER A 139 11.44 16.26 8.33
N SER A 140 11.03 17.43 7.86
CA SER A 140 11.43 17.98 6.55
C SER A 140 12.84 18.55 6.64
N THR A 141 13.83 17.66 6.74
CA THR A 141 15.23 18.03 6.52
C THR A 141 15.56 17.85 5.04
N THR A 142 16.54 18.59 4.53
CA THR A 142 17.02 18.48 3.14
C THR A 142 17.41 17.06 2.73
N THR A 143 17.81 16.20 3.68
CA THR A 143 18.08 14.77 3.43
C THR A 143 16.80 13.97 3.16
N ASN A 144 15.70 14.29 3.84
CA ASN A 144 14.43 13.58 3.71
C ASN A 144 13.60 14.11 2.54
N GLU A 145 13.71 15.39 2.18
CA GLU A 145 13.03 15.98 1.03
C GLU A 145 13.47 15.37 -0.30
N ASN A 146 14.72 14.88 -0.34
CA ASN A 146 15.28 14.11 -1.46
C ASN A 146 14.82 12.64 -1.49
N LEU A 147 14.08 12.16 -0.48
CA LEU A 147 13.44 10.85 -0.56
C LEU A 147 12.36 10.92 -1.62
N ASN A 148 12.59 10.20 -2.72
CA ASN A 148 11.63 10.10 -3.78
C ASN A 148 10.53 9.12 -3.36
N PHE A 149 9.48 9.63 -2.71
CA PHE A 149 8.26 8.86 -2.40
C PHE A 149 7.46 8.51 -3.66
N ASN A 150 7.91 8.92 -4.85
CA ASN A 150 7.29 8.47 -6.08
C ASN A 150 7.73 7.03 -6.36
N ASN A 151 6.83 6.10 -6.07
CA ASN A 151 6.43 5.00 -6.94
C ASN A 151 7.58 4.30 -7.69
N SER A 152 8.65 3.99 -6.97
CA SER A 152 9.86 3.43 -7.55
C SER A 152 9.75 1.92 -7.63
N SER A 153 10.17 1.38 -8.77
CA SER A 153 10.43 -0.04 -8.91
C SER A 153 11.45 -0.47 -7.85
N PHE A 154 11.24 -1.64 -7.24
CA PHE A 154 12.10 -2.16 -6.19
C PHE A 154 12.45 -3.62 -6.45
N ILE A 155 13.46 -4.11 -5.73
CA ILE A 155 13.85 -5.52 -5.73
C ILE A 155 13.53 -6.07 -4.35
N ILE A 156 13.00 -7.29 -4.30
CA ILE A 156 12.89 -8.08 -3.07
C ILE A 156 13.68 -9.38 -3.24
N HIS A 157 14.64 -9.59 -2.36
CA HIS A 157 15.52 -10.74 -2.35
C HIS A 157 14.83 -11.98 -1.76
N SER A 158 15.45 -13.13 -1.99
CA SER A 158 15.06 -14.42 -1.40
C SER A 158 15.03 -14.32 0.13
N ASN A 159 13.93 -14.76 0.76
CA ASN A 159 13.71 -14.70 2.21
C ASN A 159 13.76 -13.28 2.82
N GLU A 160 13.59 -12.24 2.00
CA GLU A 160 13.57 -10.86 2.47
C GLU A 160 12.16 -10.43 2.89
N THR A 161 12.10 -9.54 3.89
CA THR A 161 10.89 -8.81 4.26
C THR A 161 11.15 -7.32 4.10
N LEU A 162 10.37 -6.69 3.22
CA LEU A 162 10.38 -5.24 3.03
C LEU A 162 9.21 -4.61 3.78
N TYR A 163 9.47 -3.50 4.46
CA TYR A 163 8.46 -2.70 5.13
C TYR A 163 8.17 -1.45 4.32
N PHE A 164 6.89 -1.12 4.25
CA PHE A 164 6.38 0.04 3.56
C PHE A 164 5.43 0.77 4.48
N GLU A 165 5.30 2.05 4.20
CA GLU A 165 4.31 2.89 4.85
C GLU A 165 3.70 3.89 3.87
N GLY A 166 2.52 4.34 4.23
CA GLY A 166 1.81 5.44 3.61
C GLY A 166 0.88 6.07 4.63
N PHE A 167 0.19 7.13 4.24
CA PHE A 167 -0.86 7.69 5.08
C PHE A 167 -2.18 7.71 4.35
N VAL A 168 -3.27 7.64 5.12
CA VAL A 168 -4.61 7.96 4.65
C VAL A 168 -5.26 8.95 5.60
N ASN A 169 -6.10 9.80 5.02
CA ASN A 169 -7.02 10.63 5.79
C ASN A 169 -8.44 10.30 5.31
N LEU A 170 -9.26 9.67 6.15
CA LEU A 170 -10.60 9.25 5.78
C LEU A 170 -11.67 10.04 6.57
N PRO A 171 -12.87 10.24 5.99
CA PRO A 171 -13.31 9.83 4.65
C PRO A 171 -12.90 10.81 3.53
N TYR A 172 -12.34 11.95 3.92
CA TYR A 172 -12.22 13.16 3.10
C TYR A 172 -10.98 13.22 2.20
N GLY A 173 -9.97 12.40 2.47
CA GLY A 173 -8.67 12.47 1.80
C GLY A 173 -7.78 13.60 2.29
N ASP A 174 -6.62 13.70 1.67
CA ASP A 174 -5.75 14.87 1.69
C ASP A 174 -5.65 15.43 0.27
N PRO A 175 -5.40 16.74 0.07
CA PRO A 175 -5.06 17.33 -1.23
C PRO A 175 -4.10 16.53 -2.13
N ILE A 176 -3.11 15.81 -1.57
CA ILE A 176 -2.23 14.92 -2.35
C ILE A 176 -3.01 13.72 -2.90
N GLN A 177 -3.90 13.17 -2.08
CA GLN A 177 -4.73 12.03 -2.45
C GLN A 177 -5.85 12.43 -3.42
N ASN A 178 -6.38 13.66 -3.27
CA ASN A 178 -7.46 14.24 -4.08
C ASN A 178 -8.62 13.24 -4.30
N ALA A 179 -8.96 12.52 -3.23
CA ALA A 179 -9.87 11.39 -3.25
C ALA A 179 -10.73 11.41 -1.99
N HIS A 180 -11.99 11.04 -2.11
CA HIS A 180 -12.87 10.79 -0.96
C HIS A 180 -13.50 9.41 -1.06
N VAL A 181 -13.88 8.87 0.09
CA VAL A 181 -14.52 7.55 0.23
C VAL A 181 -15.88 7.74 0.90
N ASP A 182 -16.93 7.26 0.25
CA ASP A 182 -18.29 7.37 0.77
C ASP A 182 -18.56 6.29 1.82
N PHE A 183 -18.49 6.68 3.10
CA PHE A 183 -18.85 5.81 4.20
C PHE A 183 -20.21 6.16 4.81
N ASP A 184 -20.88 5.16 5.37
CA ASP A 184 -22.02 5.29 6.27
C ASP A 184 -21.57 4.89 7.68
N LYS A 185 -21.68 5.82 8.63
CA LYS A 185 -21.26 5.59 10.03
C LYS A 185 -21.94 4.39 10.71
N ASN A 186 -23.10 3.96 10.23
CA ASN A 186 -23.83 2.81 10.79
C ASN A 186 -23.44 1.47 10.17
N THR A 187 -22.49 1.49 9.23
CA THR A 187 -22.05 0.34 8.47
C THR A 187 -20.63 -0.05 8.88
N LYS A 188 -20.35 -1.36 8.93
CA LYS A 188 -19.00 -1.87 9.16
C LYS A 188 -18.23 -1.94 7.84
N TYR A 189 -16.98 -1.51 7.89
CA TYR A 189 -16.07 -1.58 6.75
C TYR A 189 -14.75 -2.21 7.15
N SER A 190 -14.11 -2.84 6.16
CA SER A 190 -12.73 -3.28 6.26
C SER A 190 -11.90 -2.81 5.07
N ALA A 191 -10.60 -2.78 5.26
CA ALA A 191 -9.63 -2.36 4.26
C ALA A 191 -8.68 -3.51 3.90
N GLU A 192 -8.36 -3.59 2.60
CA GLU A 192 -7.40 -4.52 2.00
C GLU A 192 -6.31 -3.70 1.31
N ILE A 193 -5.05 -4.07 1.48
CA ILE A 193 -3.95 -3.45 0.73
C ILE A 193 -3.59 -4.36 -0.44
N THR A 194 -3.34 -3.75 -1.59
CA THR A 194 -2.85 -4.45 -2.77
C THR A 194 -1.59 -3.78 -3.31
N MET A 195 -0.64 -4.60 -3.74
CA MET A 195 0.51 -4.16 -4.54
C MET A 195 0.38 -4.74 -5.93
N PHE A 196 0.77 -3.99 -6.96
CA PHE A 196 0.76 -4.47 -8.33
C PHE A 196 2.14 -4.30 -8.97
N SER A 197 2.45 -5.14 -9.93
CA SER A 197 3.59 -4.96 -10.84
C SER A 197 3.14 -5.24 -12.26
N ASP A 198 3.34 -4.29 -13.15
CA ASP A 198 3.02 -4.44 -14.56
C ASP A 198 4.30 -4.54 -15.39
N SER A 199 4.62 -5.78 -15.78
CA SER A 199 5.76 -6.09 -16.63
C SER A 199 5.42 -6.13 -18.13
N THR A 200 4.23 -5.73 -18.58
CA THR A 200 3.84 -5.87 -20.00
C THR A 200 4.82 -5.19 -20.96
N ASN A 201 5.34 -4.01 -20.60
CA ASN A 201 6.24 -3.21 -21.43
C ASN A 201 7.55 -2.80 -20.73
N TYR A 202 7.96 -3.49 -19.65
CA TYR A 202 9.07 -3.04 -18.81
C TYR A 202 10.38 -2.83 -19.58
N LYS A 203 10.67 -3.66 -20.59
CA LYS A 203 11.89 -3.56 -21.42
C LYS A 203 11.99 -2.26 -22.22
N LYS A 204 10.85 -1.62 -22.51
CA LYS A 204 10.79 -0.34 -23.23
C LYS A 204 10.85 0.86 -22.28
N MET A 205 10.50 0.66 -21.01
CA MET A 205 10.35 1.73 -20.02
C MET A 205 11.58 1.87 -19.12
N LEU A 206 12.22 0.76 -18.77
CA LEU A 206 13.39 0.77 -17.91
C LEU A 206 14.64 1.17 -18.69
N SER A 207 15.55 1.85 -17.98
CA SER A 207 16.84 2.24 -18.54
C SER A 207 17.71 1.01 -18.83
N ARG A 208 18.62 1.13 -19.81
CA ARG A 208 19.56 0.03 -20.16
C ARG A 208 20.36 -0.49 -18.95
N PRO A 209 20.84 0.35 -18.01
CA PRO A 209 21.50 -0.14 -16.79
C PRO A 209 20.60 -0.99 -15.89
N ILE A 210 19.33 -0.60 -15.70
CA ILE A 210 18.38 -1.38 -14.89
C ILE A 210 18.13 -2.75 -15.55
N LEU A 211 17.91 -2.78 -16.86
CA LEU A 211 17.72 -4.03 -17.60
C LEU A 211 18.94 -4.96 -17.49
N LYS A 212 20.15 -4.40 -17.58
CA LYS A 212 21.39 -5.15 -17.39
C LYS A 212 21.53 -5.68 -15.97
N THR A 213 21.09 -4.91 -14.98
CA THR A 213 21.08 -5.30 -13.56
C THR A 213 20.13 -6.47 -13.32
N ILE A 214 18.89 -6.40 -13.82
CA ILE A 214 17.90 -7.49 -13.74
C ILE A 214 18.48 -8.77 -14.34
N GLN A 215 19.03 -8.68 -15.56
CA GLN A 215 19.58 -9.82 -16.27
C GLN A 215 20.80 -10.44 -15.55
N LYS A 216 21.76 -9.62 -15.12
CA LYS A 216 23.03 -10.10 -14.56
C LYS A 216 22.89 -10.69 -13.16
N ASN A 217 21.91 -10.23 -12.39
CA ASN A 217 21.65 -10.74 -11.04
C ASN A 217 20.55 -11.82 -11.01
N GLY A 218 19.99 -12.20 -12.17
CA GLY A 218 19.00 -13.28 -12.25
C GLY A 218 17.66 -12.94 -11.58
N TYR A 219 17.27 -11.67 -11.54
CA TYR A 219 16.00 -11.26 -10.95
C TYR A 219 14.82 -11.66 -11.84
N GLU A 220 13.81 -12.28 -11.24
CA GLU A 220 12.54 -12.52 -11.93
C GLU A 220 11.69 -11.25 -11.93
N VAL A 221 11.18 -10.85 -13.10
CA VAL A 221 10.31 -9.67 -13.18
C VAL A 221 8.89 -10.08 -12.80
N TYR A 222 8.42 -9.64 -11.63
CA TYR A 222 7.08 -9.97 -11.15
C TYR A 222 6.00 -9.30 -12.03
N HIS A 223 4.91 -10.02 -12.29
CA HIS A 223 3.74 -9.53 -13.01
C HIS A 223 2.47 -9.98 -12.29
N GLY A 224 1.63 -9.04 -11.88
CA GLY A 224 0.36 -9.36 -11.25
C GLY A 224 0.01 -8.42 -10.11
N VAL A 225 -0.98 -8.85 -9.31
CA VAL A 225 -1.49 -8.13 -8.14
C VAL A 225 -1.39 -9.05 -6.94
N ILE A 226 -0.80 -8.55 -5.86
CA ILE A 226 -0.70 -9.21 -4.56
C ILE A 226 -1.70 -8.53 -3.64
N LYS A 227 -2.56 -9.32 -3.01
CA LYS A 227 -3.50 -8.83 -1.99
C LYS A 227 -2.94 -9.14 -0.60
N SER A 228 -3.25 -8.29 0.37
CA SER A 228 -2.89 -8.55 1.76
C SER A 228 -3.62 -9.81 2.25
N LYS A 229 -2.90 -10.66 3.00
CA LYS A 229 -3.47 -11.88 3.60
C LYS A 229 -4.54 -11.59 4.64
N ASN A 230 -4.50 -10.39 5.22
CA ASN A 230 -5.44 -9.90 6.20
C ASN A 230 -6.12 -8.62 5.70
N ARG A 231 -7.31 -8.37 6.26
CA ARG A 231 -7.99 -7.09 6.22
C ARG A 231 -8.04 -6.49 7.61
N VAL A 232 -8.22 -5.19 7.68
CA VAL A 232 -8.32 -4.45 8.95
C VAL A 232 -9.60 -3.63 8.98
N PRO A 233 -10.31 -3.54 10.12
CA PRO A 233 -11.51 -2.73 10.23
C PRO A 233 -11.22 -1.23 10.01
N VAL A 234 -12.21 -0.52 9.47
CA VAL A 234 -12.26 0.93 9.50
C VAL A 234 -13.05 1.37 10.73
N GLU A 235 -12.44 2.18 11.59
CA GLU A 235 -13.02 2.66 12.85
C GLU A 235 -13.41 4.13 12.72
N PHE A 236 -14.67 4.45 13.06
CA PHE A 236 -15.18 5.81 13.03
C PHE A 236 -14.87 6.56 14.33
N ILE A 237 -14.39 7.80 14.21
CA ILE A 237 -14.04 8.70 15.32
C ILE A 237 -14.70 10.09 15.14
N GLU A 238 -14.82 10.83 16.26
CA GLU A 238 -15.39 12.19 16.36
C GLU A 238 -14.37 13.33 16.12
#